data_AF-A0A844CJU2-F1
#
_entry.id   AF-A0A844CJU2-F1
#
_cell.length_a   1.000
_cell.length_b   1.000
_cell.length_c   1.000
_cell.angle_alpha   90.00
_cell.angle_beta   90.00
_cell.angle_gamma   90.00
#
_symmetry.space_group_name_H-M   'P 1'
#
loop_
_entity.id
_entity.type
_entity.pdbx_description
1 polymer ?
#
loop_
_entity_poly.entity_id
_entity_poly.type
_entity_poly.pdbx_seq_one_letter_code
_entity_poly.pdbx_strand_id
1 'polypeptide(L)'
;MNSILRKSLSWMPLALLGAAFMVSVPVQADTNFVVVQPGSGNAVGGQENSLTRQRAAEEKEQWNDTRTLRHKINRHNEKVFDRESARGDKNWDKQDAAQDNFDKCQQSANVNVYWEPNTLRCLDRRTGRVANP
;
A
#
# COMPACT_ATOMS: atom_id res chain seq x y z
N MET A 1 -41.79 -1.29 28.65
CA MET A 1 -40.66 -1.44 27.69
C MET A 1 -41.02 -2.27 26.44
N ASN A 2 -42.26 -2.23 25.93
CA ASN A 2 -42.68 -3.09 24.80
C ASN A 2 -43.03 -2.31 23.51
N SER A 3 -43.02 -0.98 23.52
CA SER A 3 -43.35 -0.12 22.37
C SER A 3 -42.14 0.33 21.57
N ILE A 4 -40.95 0.40 22.17
CA ILE A 4 -39.70 0.84 21.53
C ILE A 4 -39.12 -0.28 20.65
N LEU A 5 -39.16 -1.53 21.14
CA LEU A 5 -38.71 -2.71 20.38
C LEU A 5 -39.56 -2.95 19.12
N ARG A 6 -40.86 -2.66 19.17
CA ARG A 6 -41.77 -2.81 18.02
C ARG A 6 -41.55 -1.78 16.91
N LYS A 7 -41.13 -0.55 17.24
CA LYS A 7 -40.77 0.48 16.25
C LYS A 7 -39.49 0.14 15.49
N SER A 8 -38.51 -0.47 16.15
CA SER A 8 -37.23 -0.86 15.51
C SER A 8 -37.37 -1.98 14.47
N LEU A 9 -38.35 -2.87 14.63
CA LEU A 9 -38.57 -4.00 13.71
C LEU A 9 -39.24 -3.58 12.39
N SER A 10 -39.97 -2.46 12.38
CA SER A 10 -40.70 -1.98 11.19
C SER A 10 -39.79 -1.36 10.13
N TRP A 11 -38.55 -1.00 10.49
CA TRP A 11 -37.63 -0.29 9.60
C TRP A 11 -36.57 -1.22 8.98
N MET A 12 -36.47 -2.46 9.47
CA MET A 12 -35.61 -3.49 8.89
C MET A 12 -35.90 -3.82 7.40
N PRO A 13 -37.16 -4.03 6.96
CA PRO A 13 -37.40 -4.42 5.57
C PRO A 13 -37.08 -3.29 4.57
N LEU A 14 -37.19 -2.02 4.99
CA LEU A 14 -36.81 -0.88 4.15
C LEU A 14 -35.29 -0.75 3.98
N ALA A 15 -34.52 -1.01 5.05
CA ALA A 15 -33.06 -0.97 5.00
C ALA A 15 -32.47 -2.08 4.11
N LEU A 16 -33.10 -3.27 4.11
CA LEU A 16 -32.68 -4.41 3.29
C LEU A 16 -32.90 -4.19 1.77
N LEU A 17 -33.97 -3.48 1.39
CA LEU A 17 -34.23 -3.09 0.00
C LEU A 17 -33.30 -1.97 -0.49
N GLY A 18 -32.92 -1.03 0.38
CA GLY A 18 -31.94 0.01 0.04
C GLY A 18 -30.52 -0.52 -0.21
N ALA A 19 -30.12 -1.58 0.50
CA ALA A 19 -28.82 -2.22 0.29
C ALA A 19 -28.73 -2.98 -1.04
N ALA A 20 -29.85 -3.50 -1.57
CA ALA A 20 -29.87 -4.22 -2.84
C ALA A 20 -29.59 -3.31 -4.06
N PHE A 21 -29.93 -2.02 -3.97
CA PHE A 21 -29.71 -1.05 -5.04
C PHE A 21 -28.25 -0.57 -5.15
N MET A 22 -27.44 -0.73 -4.09
CA MET A 22 -26.02 -0.33 -4.09
C MET A 22 -25.10 -1.38 -4.72
N VAL A 23 -25.58 -2.62 -4.94
CA VAL A 23 -24.77 -3.75 -5.43
C VAL A 23 -24.85 -3.94 -6.95
N SER A 24 -25.67 -3.17 -7.67
CA SER A 24 -25.66 -3.19 -9.13
C SER A 24 -24.48 -2.39 -9.68
N VAL A 25 -23.29 -3.01 -9.68
CA VAL A 25 -22.17 -2.59 -10.52
C VAL A 25 -22.56 -2.94 -11.96
N PRO A 26 -22.61 -1.99 -12.93
CA PRO A 26 -22.72 -2.35 -14.32
C PRO A 26 -21.41 -3.04 -14.73
N VAL A 27 -21.39 -4.37 -14.73
CA VAL A 27 -20.36 -5.13 -15.43
C VAL A 27 -20.63 -4.92 -16.91
N GLN A 28 -19.98 -3.92 -17.50
CA GLN A 28 -19.81 -3.87 -18.95
C GLN A 28 -18.88 -5.03 -19.30
N ALA A 29 -19.46 -6.15 -19.70
CA ALA A 29 -18.70 -7.19 -20.36
C ALA A 29 -18.16 -6.56 -21.65
N ASP A 30 -16.84 -6.36 -21.70
CA ASP A 30 -16.14 -6.01 -22.93
C ASP A 30 -16.26 -7.21 -23.86
N THR A 31 -17.34 -7.25 -24.63
CA THR A 31 -17.51 -8.17 -25.75
C THR A 31 -16.63 -7.66 -26.89
N ASN A 32 -15.32 -7.74 -26.68
CA ASN A 32 -14.35 -7.88 -27.76
C ASN A 32 -14.59 -9.25 -28.42
N PHE A 33 -15.75 -9.43 -29.05
CA PHE A 33 -15.92 -10.52 -29.98
C PHE A 33 -15.11 -10.15 -31.20
N VAL A 34 -13.94 -10.77 -31.33
CA VAL A 34 -13.23 -10.79 -32.59
C VAL A 34 -14.18 -11.48 -33.56
N VAL A 35 -14.76 -10.74 -34.50
CA VAL A 35 -15.33 -11.33 -35.71
C VAL A 35 -14.14 -11.91 -36.45
N VAL A 36 -13.73 -13.12 -36.09
CA VAL A 36 -12.86 -13.94 -36.91
C VAL A 36 -13.74 -14.31 -38.09
N GLN A 37 -13.68 -13.46 -39.12
CA GLN A 37 -14.24 -13.77 -40.42
C GLN A 37 -13.57 -15.08 -40.85
N PRO A 38 -14.31 -16.19 -41.01
CA PRO A 38 -13.72 -17.46 -41.41
C PRO A 38 -13.40 -17.40 -42.90
N GLY A 39 -12.39 -16.61 -43.25
CA GLY A 39 -11.66 -16.71 -44.51
C GLY A 39 -10.56 -17.74 -44.31
N SER A 40 -10.92 -19.02 -44.46
CA SER A 40 -10.03 -20.13 -44.83
C SER A 40 -8.58 -20.10 -44.32
N GLY A 41 -8.31 -20.89 -43.29
CA GLY A 41 -7.14 -21.78 -43.30
C GLY A 41 -5.89 -21.29 -42.58
N ASN A 42 -5.59 -21.97 -41.47
CA ASN A 42 -4.29 -22.24 -40.86
C ASN A 42 -3.03 -21.79 -41.66
N ALA A 43 -2.37 -20.72 -41.20
CA ALA A 43 -0.95 -20.42 -41.35
C ALA A 43 -0.58 -19.54 -40.12
N VAL A 44 0.28 -19.91 -39.17
CA VAL A 44 1.74 -20.12 -39.28
C VAL A 44 2.32 -19.34 -40.46
N GLY A 45 2.45 -18.02 -40.30
CA GLY A 45 3.01 -17.12 -41.32
C GLY A 45 2.07 -15.95 -41.59
N GLY A 46 2.53 -14.75 -41.26
CA GLY A 46 1.72 -13.54 -41.21
C GLY A 46 0.98 -13.20 -42.50
N GLN A 47 -0.31 -12.91 -42.35
CA GLN A 47 -1.00 -12.00 -43.25
C GLN A 47 -1.38 -10.77 -42.44
N GLU A 48 -0.39 -9.90 -42.23
CA GLU A 48 -0.58 -8.62 -41.56
C GLU A 48 -1.49 -7.76 -42.43
N ASN A 49 -2.75 -7.65 -42.03
CA ASN A 49 -3.68 -6.66 -42.60
C ASN A 49 -3.07 -5.27 -42.41
N SER A 50 -2.99 -4.49 -43.49
CA SER A 50 -2.40 -3.13 -43.50
C SER A 50 -2.97 -2.23 -42.41
N LEU A 51 -4.26 -2.41 -42.08
CA LEU A 51 -4.94 -1.76 -40.97
C LEU A 51 -4.31 -2.04 -39.60
N THR A 52 -3.88 -3.28 -39.33
CA THR A 52 -3.24 -3.64 -38.05
C THR A 52 -1.81 -3.12 -37.96
N ARG A 53 -1.07 -3.07 -39.09
CA ARG A 53 0.25 -2.42 -39.13
C ARG A 53 0.16 -0.92 -38.83
N GLN A 54 -0.86 -0.24 -39.36
CA GLN A 54 -1.10 1.18 -39.10
C GLN A 54 -1.45 1.41 -37.63
N ARG A 55 -2.36 0.61 -37.06
CA ARG A 55 -2.69 0.69 -35.62
C ARG A 55 -1.49 0.45 -34.71
N ALA A 56 -0.66 -0.55 -35.02
CA ALA A 56 0.55 -0.82 -34.24
C ALA A 56 1.57 0.32 -34.34
N ALA A 57 1.64 1.04 -35.47
CA ALA A 57 2.47 2.23 -35.62
C ALA A 57 1.94 3.41 -34.80
N GLU A 58 0.63 3.66 -34.83
CA GLU A 58 -0.04 4.69 -34.02
C GLU A 58 0.14 4.43 -32.51
N GLU A 59 -0.03 3.18 -32.07
CA GLU A 59 0.21 2.78 -30.67
C GLU A 59 1.67 2.98 -30.26
N LYS A 60 2.61 2.71 -31.17
CA LYS A 60 4.04 2.93 -30.92
C LYS A 60 4.36 4.42 -30.78
N GLU A 61 3.74 5.29 -31.57
CA GLU A 61 3.87 6.74 -31.45
C GLU A 61 3.30 7.23 -30.11
N GLN A 62 2.09 6.79 -29.75
CA GLN A 62 1.47 7.09 -28.46
C GLN A 62 2.31 6.59 -27.27
N TRP A 63 2.92 5.41 -27.40
CA TRP A 63 3.88 4.89 -26.43
C TRP A 63 5.21 5.67 -26.44
N ASN A 64 5.62 6.30 -27.53
CA ASN A 64 6.80 7.16 -27.46
C ASN A 64 6.49 8.49 -26.76
N ASP A 65 5.31 9.07 -27.01
CA ASP A 65 4.90 10.34 -26.40
C ASP A 65 4.84 10.26 -24.87
N THR A 66 4.42 9.12 -24.33
CA THR A 66 4.33 8.91 -22.87
C THR A 66 5.61 8.40 -22.21
N ARG A 67 6.70 8.17 -22.98
CA ARG A 67 7.99 7.65 -22.48
C ARG A 67 8.59 8.52 -21.37
N THR A 68 8.55 9.83 -21.53
CA THR A 68 9.11 10.79 -20.56
C THR A 68 8.39 10.72 -19.22
N LEU A 69 7.06 10.62 -19.24
CA LEU A 69 6.26 10.54 -18.02
C LEU A 69 6.53 9.23 -17.29
N ARG A 70 6.59 8.11 -18.00
CA ARG A 70 6.95 6.80 -17.42
C ARG A 70 8.33 6.81 -16.77
N HIS A 71 9.32 7.41 -17.42
CA HIS A 71 10.65 7.58 -16.82
C HIS A 71 10.63 8.43 -15.55
N LYS A 72 9.83 9.51 -15.52
CA LYS A 72 9.69 10.34 -14.33
C LYS A 72 9.01 9.58 -13.18
N ILE A 73 7.95 8.83 -13.47
CA ILE A 73 7.24 8.00 -12.49
C ILE A 73 8.18 6.93 -11.93
N ASN A 74 8.90 6.20 -12.78
CA ASN A 74 9.84 5.18 -12.35
C ASN A 74 10.92 5.76 -11.43
N ARG A 75 11.54 6.88 -11.81
CA ARG A 75 12.52 7.57 -10.96
C ARG A 75 11.93 8.10 -9.66
N HIS A 76 10.69 8.57 -9.67
CA HIS A 76 10.02 9.01 -8.46
C HIS A 76 9.78 7.82 -7.52
N ASN A 77 9.28 6.72 -8.05
CA ASN A 77 8.99 5.51 -7.28
C ASN A 77 10.25 4.90 -6.69
N GLU A 78 11.34 4.84 -7.45
CA GLU A 78 12.67 4.45 -6.97
C GLU A 78 13.10 5.33 -5.79
N LYS A 79 13.05 6.67 -5.94
CA LYS A 79 13.38 7.59 -4.84
C LYS A 79 12.48 7.46 -3.62
N VAL A 80 11.19 7.20 -3.81
CA VAL A 80 10.25 7.00 -2.70
C VAL A 80 10.58 5.71 -1.96
N PHE A 81 10.83 4.63 -2.70
CA PHE A 81 11.23 3.35 -2.15
C PHE A 81 12.53 3.47 -1.34
N ASP A 82 13.57 4.08 -1.91
CA ASP A 82 14.85 4.29 -1.23
C ASP A 82 14.69 5.13 0.05
N ARG A 83 13.90 6.20 -0.02
CA ARG A 83 13.65 7.06 1.14
C ARG A 83 12.89 6.30 2.24
N GLU A 84 11.93 5.48 1.86
CA GLU A 84 11.13 4.72 2.82
C GLU A 84 11.96 3.62 3.47
N SER A 85 12.77 2.89 2.69
CA SER A 85 13.75 1.93 3.22
C SER A 85 14.69 2.61 4.21
N ALA A 86 15.29 3.74 3.85
CA ALA A 86 16.20 4.47 4.73
C ALA A 86 15.52 5.05 5.99
N ARG A 87 14.20 5.29 5.97
CA ARG A 87 13.45 5.65 7.19
C ARG A 87 13.22 4.43 8.08
N GLY A 88 12.94 3.28 7.48
CA GLY A 88 12.86 2.00 8.17
C GLY A 88 14.13 1.74 8.98
N ASP A 89 15.28 1.75 8.31
CA ASP A 89 16.60 1.49 8.93
C ASP A 89 16.86 2.42 10.12
N LYS A 90 16.59 3.73 9.97
CA LYS A 90 16.75 4.72 11.06
C LYS A 90 15.86 4.47 12.28
N ASN A 91 14.69 3.87 12.09
CA ASN A 91 13.80 3.56 13.21
C ASN A 91 14.30 2.33 13.95
N TRP A 92 14.80 1.32 13.23
CA TRP A 92 15.46 0.15 13.82
C TRP A 92 16.71 0.55 14.61
N ASP A 93 17.60 1.37 14.02
CA ASP A 93 18.80 1.86 14.71
C ASP A 93 18.48 2.56 16.05
N LYS A 94 17.37 3.30 16.11
CA LYS A 94 16.93 3.97 17.35
C LYS A 94 16.36 3.00 18.36
N GLN A 95 15.63 1.98 17.92
CA GLN A 95 15.08 0.94 18.80
C GLN A 95 16.21 0.10 19.39
N ASP A 96 17.17 -0.31 18.56
CA ASP A 96 18.35 -1.06 18.98
C ASP A 96 19.19 -0.23 19.96
N ALA A 97 19.42 1.06 19.69
CA ALA A 97 20.13 1.94 20.61
C ALA A 97 19.41 2.13 21.96
N ALA A 98 18.07 2.16 21.96
CA ALA A 98 17.29 2.23 23.20
C ALA A 98 17.39 0.92 24.00
N GLN A 99 17.38 -0.22 23.31
CA GLN A 99 17.53 -1.54 23.93
C GLN A 99 18.94 -1.76 24.49
N ASP A 100 19.99 -1.38 23.74
CA ASP A 100 21.37 -1.40 24.22
C ASP A 100 21.55 -0.57 25.50
N ASN A 101 20.90 0.59 25.57
CA ASN A 101 20.94 1.43 26.77
C ASN A 101 20.18 0.79 27.94
N PHE A 102 19.07 0.11 27.67
CA PHE A 102 18.33 -0.62 28.69
C PHE A 102 19.17 -1.77 29.27
N ASP A 103 19.78 -2.58 28.41
CA ASP A 103 20.58 -3.74 28.82
C ASP A 103 21.78 -3.31 29.65
N LYS A 104 22.50 -2.25 29.24
CA LYS A 104 23.60 -1.71 30.03
C LYS A 104 23.13 -1.12 31.37
N CYS A 105 21.96 -0.49 31.39
CA CYS A 105 21.37 0.03 32.63
C CYS A 105 21.12 -1.09 33.64
N GLN A 106 20.58 -2.23 33.18
CA GLN A 106 20.38 -3.42 34.02
C GLN A 106 21.69 -4.08 34.46
N GLN A 107 22.72 -4.05 33.61
CA GLN A 107 24.04 -4.60 33.94
C GLN A 107 24.85 -3.71 34.89
N SER A 108 24.46 -2.45 35.07
CA SER A 108 25.21 -1.52 35.91
C SER A 108 25.26 -2.00 37.35
N ALA A 109 26.45 -1.97 37.96
CA ALA A 109 26.64 -2.32 39.37
C ALA A 109 26.11 -1.24 40.34
N ASN A 110 25.53 -0.15 39.81
CA ASN A 110 25.07 0.97 40.59
C ASN A 110 23.61 0.76 41.03
N VAL A 111 23.43 0.42 42.30
CA VAL A 111 22.12 0.19 42.95
C VAL A 111 21.15 1.38 42.89
N ASN A 112 21.66 2.59 42.65
CA ASN A 112 20.85 3.80 42.62
C ASN A 112 20.27 4.14 41.25
N VAL A 113 20.63 3.36 40.23
CA VAL A 113 20.25 3.61 38.85
C VAL A 113 18.97 2.86 38.52
N TYR A 114 18.09 3.51 37.77
CA TYR A 114 16.84 2.91 37.30
C TYR A 114 16.55 3.29 35.85
N TRP A 115 15.80 2.43 35.18
CA TRP A 115 15.30 2.69 33.83
C TRP A 115 13.99 3.48 33.87
N GLU A 116 13.94 4.62 33.20
CA GLU A 116 12.71 5.39 33.04
C GLU A 116 12.01 5.06 31.70
N PRO A 117 10.80 4.47 31.72
CA PRO A 117 10.12 4.03 30.50
C PRO A 117 9.64 5.18 29.62
N ASN A 118 9.42 6.37 30.19
CA ASN A 118 8.93 7.53 29.44
C ASN A 118 10.01 8.17 28.58
N THR A 119 11.26 8.20 29.07
CA THR A 119 12.36 8.87 28.37
C THR A 119 13.31 7.88 27.68
N LEU A 120 13.19 6.58 27.98
CA LEU A 120 14.09 5.52 27.52
C LEU A 120 15.55 5.81 27.92
N ARG A 121 15.74 6.31 29.14
CA ARG A 121 17.04 6.67 29.69
C ARG A 121 17.29 5.97 31.02
N CYS A 122 18.57 5.73 31.26
CA CYS A 122 19.10 5.28 32.53
C CYS A 122 19.37 6.49 33.42
N LEU A 123 18.68 6.61 34.56
CA LEU A 123 18.76 7.77 35.46
C LEU A 123 19.18 7.34 36.87
N ASP A 124 19.98 8.18 37.52
CA ASP A 124 20.27 8.04 38.95
C ASP A 124 19.15 8.66 39.79
N ARG A 125 18.58 7.86 40.71
CA ARG A 125 17.48 8.26 41.59
C ARG A 125 17.81 9.46 42.49
N ARG A 126 19.09 9.66 42.85
CA ARG A 126 19.49 10.76 43.75
C ARG A 126 19.65 12.08 43.02
N THR A 127 20.17 12.04 41.80
CA THR A 127 20.56 13.25 41.06
C THR A 127 19.64 13.58 39.90
N GLY A 128 18.81 12.63 39.45
CA GLY A 128 18.00 12.74 38.25
C GLY A 128 18.84 12.91 36.98
N ARG A 129 20.16 12.69 37.06
CA ARG A 129 21.06 12.79 35.92
C ARG A 129 21.13 11.46 35.20
N VAL A 130 21.47 11.54 33.92
CA VAL A 130 21.74 10.38 33.09
C VAL A 130 22.94 9.66 33.68
N ALA A 131 22.69 8.46 34.19
CA ALA A 131 23.75 7.56 34.57
C ALA A 131 24.31 7.02 33.26
N ASN A 132 25.60 7.31 33.00
CA ASN A 132 26.26 6.70 31.86
C ASN A 132 26.29 5.19 32.14
N PRO A 133 25.78 4.35 31.22
CA PRO A 133 25.90 2.90 31.35
C PRO A 133 27.34 2.43 31.57
#